data_AF-A0A6A5BWK3-F1
#
_entry.id   AF-A0A6A5BWK3-F1
#
_cell.length_a   1.000
_cell.length_b   1.000
_cell.length_c   1.000
_cell.angle_alpha   90.00
_cell.angle_beta   90.00
_cell.angle_gamma   90.00
#
_symmetry.space_group_name_H-M   'P 1'
#
loop_
_entity.id
_entity.type
_entity.pdbx_description
1 polymer ?
#
loop_
_entity_poly.entity_id
_entity_poly.type
_entity_poly.pdbx_seq_one_letter_code
_entity_poly.pdbx_strand_id
1 'polypeptide(L)'
;MSTLDSASSGSEAKRKDSQSGEVLLDWCRKLIESDEKKAFFYHVVEMKVMKRKGRTDSLFYFPPCTLSEGTMQIIEKINSYIEKSLDSGFTPQNAKYIRQLVILFKLLIPIKYGESLIQFPQFNMILYNDCYRIAHELDIISIKYYSNSTENLLSDAAATLRVFAEKERQALIKRQSTILHSYLSECKKFKDLYSNMKQNKKAMEKIINQLDTLKRLWCQVVDSSNGIILSSFGEILEPILKTMAFHIVGIADIGENESQDISTLMSFLIQWISENLSFENGEISKFIPSWMMFRAVKSVMAMSLLEILDDVNLCSSNRKLAGLPPSDLIKLVKALFQESDKRKEVINVISQKTIE
;
A
#
# COMPACT_ATOMS: atom_id res chain seq x y z
N MET A 1 12.85 -52.18 -39.76
CA MET A 1 11.52 -51.58 -40.05
C MET A 1 10.82 -51.36 -38.71
N SER A 2 11.24 -50.36 -37.93
CA SER A 2 10.62 -50.04 -36.62
C SER A 2 10.94 -48.62 -36.11
N THR A 3 11.17 -47.66 -37.02
CA THR A 3 11.54 -46.28 -36.67
C THR A 3 10.54 -45.22 -37.17
N LEU A 4 9.31 -45.62 -37.54
CA LEU A 4 8.28 -44.71 -38.07
C LEU A 4 7.14 -44.37 -37.10
N ASP A 5 6.99 -45.09 -35.97
CA ASP A 5 5.85 -44.89 -35.05
C ASP A 5 6.10 -43.86 -33.93
N SER A 6 7.34 -43.43 -33.69
CA SER A 6 7.64 -42.41 -32.67
C SER A 6 7.47 -40.96 -33.16
N ALA A 7 7.41 -40.74 -34.48
CA ALA A 7 7.27 -39.41 -35.07
C ALA A 7 5.80 -38.96 -35.21
N SER A 8 4.85 -39.88 -35.41
CA SER A 8 3.43 -39.53 -35.56
C SER A 8 2.79 -39.15 -34.21
N SER A 9 3.12 -39.89 -33.14
CA SER A 9 2.62 -39.66 -31.78
C SER A 9 3.05 -38.30 -31.20
N GLY A 10 4.28 -37.86 -31.46
CA GLY A 10 4.78 -36.53 -31.08
C GLY A 10 4.14 -35.36 -31.84
N SER A 11 3.64 -35.59 -33.06
CA SER A 11 2.95 -34.56 -33.85
C SER A 11 1.49 -34.37 -33.43
N GLU A 12 0.83 -35.45 -33.02
CA GLU A 12 -0.57 -35.44 -32.59
C GLU A 12 -0.72 -34.88 -31.16
N ALA A 13 0.22 -35.20 -30.26
CA ALA A 13 0.28 -34.63 -28.91
C ALA A 13 0.48 -33.10 -28.96
N LYS A 14 1.45 -32.61 -29.75
CA LYS A 14 1.68 -31.16 -29.94
C LYS A 14 0.47 -30.42 -30.52
N ARG A 15 -0.30 -31.06 -31.43
CA ARG A 15 -1.54 -30.48 -31.97
C ARG A 15 -2.66 -30.42 -30.92
N LYS A 16 -2.81 -31.46 -30.10
CA LYS A 16 -3.81 -31.50 -29.00
C LYS A 16 -3.48 -30.47 -27.90
N ASP A 17 -2.21 -30.32 -27.53
CA ASP A 17 -1.77 -29.33 -26.53
C ASP A 17 -2.00 -27.89 -27.01
N SER A 18 -1.75 -27.62 -28.30
CA SER A 18 -2.00 -26.31 -28.91
C SER A 18 -3.48 -25.96 -28.94
N GLN A 19 -4.35 -26.91 -29.32
CA GLN A 19 -5.80 -26.69 -29.33
C GLN A 19 -6.36 -26.47 -27.92
N SER A 20 -5.87 -27.22 -26.93
CA SER A 20 -6.26 -27.07 -25.53
C SER A 20 -5.82 -25.72 -24.94
N GLY A 21 -4.62 -25.25 -25.31
CA GLY A 21 -4.11 -23.94 -24.91
C GLY A 21 -4.91 -22.76 -25.46
N GLU A 22 -5.30 -22.79 -26.74
CA GLU A 22 -6.16 -21.74 -27.32
C GLU A 22 -7.53 -21.68 -26.64
N VAL A 23 -8.11 -22.84 -26.30
CA VAL A 23 -9.38 -22.92 -25.56
C VAL A 23 -9.25 -22.31 -24.16
N LEU A 24 -8.10 -22.47 -23.50
CA LEU A 24 -7.82 -21.83 -22.21
C LEU A 24 -7.82 -20.29 -22.33
N LEU A 25 -7.18 -19.75 -23.37
CA LEU A 25 -7.09 -18.31 -23.60
C LEU A 25 -8.45 -17.70 -23.96
N ASP A 26 -9.21 -18.33 -24.87
CA ASP A 26 -10.55 -17.89 -25.24
C ASP A 26 -11.52 -17.92 -24.04
N TRP A 27 -11.43 -18.96 -23.21
CA TRP A 27 -12.21 -19.05 -21.98
C TRP A 27 -11.86 -17.90 -21.00
N CYS A 28 -10.57 -17.60 -20.80
CA CYS A 28 -10.15 -16.51 -19.92
C CYS A 28 -10.63 -15.15 -20.44
N ARG A 29 -10.55 -14.91 -21.76
CA ARG A 29 -11.10 -13.71 -22.39
C ARG A 29 -12.58 -13.55 -22.07
N LYS A 30 -13.37 -14.60 -22.34
CA LYS A 30 -14.82 -14.61 -22.09
C LYS A 30 -15.17 -14.40 -20.62
N LEU A 31 -14.38 -14.98 -19.71
CA LEU A 31 -14.59 -14.79 -18.27
C LEU A 31 -14.43 -13.31 -17.87
N ILE A 32 -13.38 -12.64 -18.36
CA ILE A 32 -13.11 -11.24 -18.02
C ILE A 32 -14.07 -10.28 -18.74
N GLU A 33 -14.43 -10.58 -19.98
CA GLU A 33 -15.27 -9.69 -20.79
C GLU A 33 -16.78 -9.84 -20.54
N SER A 34 -17.20 -10.94 -19.88
CA SER A 34 -18.61 -11.25 -19.63
C SER A 34 -19.37 -10.10 -18.96
N ASP A 35 -20.46 -9.67 -19.59
CA ASP A 35 -21.41 -8.68 -19.05
C ASP A 35 -22.53 -9.31 -18.22
N GLU A 36 -22.77 -10.62 -18.38
CA GLU A 36 -23.89 -11.34 -17.75
C GLU A 36 -23.69 -11.59 -16.26
N LYS A 37 -22.47 -11.41 -15.76
CA LYS A 37 -22.17 -11.42 -14.32
C LYS A 37 -21.57 -10.09 -13.94
N LYS A 38 -22.33 -9.26 -13.25
CA LYS A 38 -21.78 -8.26 -12.33
C LYS A 38 -20.98 -9.01 -11.27
N ALA A 39 -19.67 -8.96 -11.16
CA ALA A 39 -18.55 -8.64 -12.04
C ALA A 39 -17.36 -9.35 -11.39
N PHE A 40 -16.24 -9.50 -12.10
CA PHE A 40 -15.05 -10.19 -11.60
C PHE A 40 -14.78 -9.90 -10.10
N PHE A 41 -14.94 -8.64 -9.67
CA PHE A 41 -14.76 -8.19 -8.27
C PHE A 41 -16.01 -8.12 -7.37
N TYR A 42 -17.23 -8.32 -7.87
CA TYR A 42 -18.47 -8.12 -7.07
C TYR A 42 -18.86 -9.35 -6.27
N HIS A 43 -18.41 -10.53 -6.71
CA HIS A 43 -18.48 -11.74 -5.90
C HIS A 43 -17.08 -12.01 -5.36
N VAL A 44 -16.99 -12.03 -4.04
CA VAL A 44 -15.73 -12.25 -3.34
C VAL A 44 -15.80 -13.50 -2.49
N VAL A 45 -14.67 -14.20 -2.42
CA VAL A 45 -14.49 -15.39 -1.62
C VAL A 45 -13.50 -15.06 -0.52
N GLU A 46 -13.93 -15.19 0.73
CA GLU A 46 -13.02 -15.13 1.87
C GLU A 46 -12.21 -16.43 1.95
N MET A 47 -10.90 -16.34 1.70
CA MET A 47 -10.00 -17.43 2.03
C MET A 47 -9.82 -17.50 3.55
N LYS A 48 -10.60 -18.37 4.19
CA LYS A 48 -10.38 -18.72 5.59
C LYS A 48 -9.22 -19.68 5.70
N VAL A 49 -8.45 -19.54 6.78
CA VAL A 49 -7.37 -20.47 7.13
C VAL A 49 -7.94 -21.89 7.17
N MET A 50 -7.55 -22.73 6.23
CA MET A 50 -7.70 -24.17 6.42
C MET A 50 -6.76 -24.57 7.54
N LYS A 51 -7.24 -24.52 8.79
CA LYS A 51 -6.60 -25.17 9.93
C LYS A 51 -6.66 -26.67 9.67
N ARG A 52 -5.80 -27.19 8.80
CA ARG A 52 -5.41 -28.60 8.89
C ARG A 52 -4.81 -28.73 10.28
N LYS A 53 -5.50 -29.48 11.15
CA LYS A 53 -5.00 -29.89 12.47
C LYS A 53 -3.54 -30.33 12.28
N GLY A 54 -2.58 -29.48 12.69
CA GLY A 54 -1.19 -29.90 12.87
C GLY A 54 -0.06 -29.11 12.20
N ARG A 55 -0.25 -28.27 11.17
CA ARG A 55 0.89 -27.47 10.62
C ARG A 55 0.46 -26.14 10.01
N THR A 56 0.69 -25.05 10.73
CA THR A 56 0.68 -23.68 10.22
C THR A 56 1.99 -23.32 9.51
N ASP A 57 3.00 -24.20 9.56
CA ASP A 57 4.37 -23.91 9.12
C ASP A 57 4.68 -24.58 7.76
N SER A 58 3.81 -24.39 6.77
CA SER A 58 4.14 -24.73 5.39
C SER A 58 4.83 -23.54 4.74
N LEU A 59 6.02 -23.73 4.16
CA LEU A 59 6.70 -22.70 3.36
C LEU A 59 5.86 -22.20 2.16
N PHE A 60 4.83 -22.95 1.77
CA PHE A 60 3.88 -22.62 0.71
C PHE A 60 2.54 -22.10 1.26
N TYR A 61 2.51 -21.59 2.48
CA TYR A 61 1.32 -20.98 3.04
C TYR A 61 1.06 -19.62 2.41
N PHE A 62 -0.17 -19.41 1.94
CA PHE A 62 -0.65 -18.09 1.50
C PHE A 62 -1.55 -17.50 2.60
N PRO A 63 -1.33 -16.23 3.00
CA PRO A 63 -2.10 -15.61 4.07
C PRO A 63 -3.60 -15.50 3.73
N PRO A 64 -4.48 -15.47 4.73
CA PRO A 64 -5.91 -15.31 4.50
C PRO A 64 -6.17 -13.94 3.87
N CYS A 65 -7.06 -13.91 2.89
CA CYS A 65 -7.43 -12.68 2.20
C CYS A 65 -8.74 -12.87 1.46
N THR A 66 -9.29 -11.77 0.97
CA THR A 66 -10.49 -11.78 0.14
C THR A 66 -10.08 -11.73 -1.32
N LEU A 67 -10.58 -12.69 -2.11
CA LEU A 67 -10.30 -12.85 -3.53
C LEU A 67 -11.56 -12.62 -4.35
N SER A 68 -11.38 -12.28 -5.63
CA SER A 68 -12.46 -12.37 -6.60
C SER A 68 -12.81 -13.83 -6.90
N GLU A 69 -14.10 -14.06 -7.11
CA GLU A 69 -14.63 -15.32 -7.64
C GLU A 69 -14.00 -15.65 -9.02
N GLY A 70 -13.74 -14.63 -9.85
CA GLY A 70 -13.07 -14.80 -11.13
C GLY A 70 -11.64 -15.33 -11.00
N THR A 71 -10.91 -14.94 -9.96
CA THR A 71 -9.57 -15.47 -9.68
C THR A 71 -9.59 -16.93 -9.28
N MET A 72 -10.57 -17.34 -8.47
CA MET A 72 -10.76 -18.75 -8.13
C MET A 72 -11.01 -19.61 -9.38
N GLN A 73 -11.89 -19.15 -10.26
CA GLN A 73 -12.15 -19.83 -11.53
C GLN A 73 -10.90 -19.90 -12.41
N ILE A 74 -10.08 -18.85 -12.46
CA ILE A 74 -8.80 -18.86 -13.20
C ILE A 74 -7.86 -19.92 -12.64
N ILE A 75 -7.69 -19.99 -11.31
CA ILE A 75 -6.82 -20.95 -10.65
C ILE A 75 -7.29 -22.38 -10.90
N GLU A 76 -8.59 -22.64 -10.74
CA GLU A 76 -9.20 -23.94 -11.04
C GLU A 76 -9.00 -24.35 -12.49
N LYS A 77 -9.15 -23.40 -13.42
CA LYS A 77 -8.94 -23.65 -14.85
C LYS A 77 -7.49 -23.95 -15.18
N ILE A 78 -6.54 -23.22 -14.60
CA ILE A 78 -5.10 -23.48 -14.74
C ILE A 78 -4.78 -24.89 -14.23
N ASN A 79 -5.27 -25.25 -13.04
CA ASN A 79 -5.04 -26.57 -12.46
C ASN A 79 -5.65 -27.69 -13.31
N SER A 80 -6.89 -27.53 -13.79
CA SER A 80 -7.52 -28.49 -14.70
C SER A 80 -6.77 -28.62 -16.03
N TYR A 81 -6.24 -27.51 -16.56
CA TYR A 81 -5.41 -27.52 -17.77
C TYR A 81 -4.10 -28.30 -17.56
N ILE A 82 -3.46 -28.11 -16.41
CA ILE A 82 -2.24 -28.84 -16.05
C ILE A 82 -2.54 -30.32 -15.87
N GLU A 83 -3.57 -30.68 -15.10
CA GLU A 83 -3.96 -32.09 -14.88
C GLU A 83 -4.18 -32.85 -16.18
N LYS A 84 -4.91 -32.25 -17.13
CA LYS A 84 -5.11 -32.84 -18.47
C LYS A 84 -3.82 -32.96 -19.28
N SER A 85 -2.83 -32.13 -18.98
CA SER A 85 -1.53 -32.15 -19.64
C SER A 85 -0.52 -33.06 -18.94
N LEU A 86 -0.83 -33.60 -17.75
CA LEU A 86 0.05 -34.55 -17.07
C LEU A 86 0.05 -35.90 -17.77
N ASP A 87 -1.07 -36.30 -18.36
CA ASP A 87 -1.19 -37.54 -19.14
C ASP A 87 -0.26 -37.54 -20.37
N SER A 88 -0.01 -36.37 -20.97
CA SER A 88 0.91 -36.16 -22.10
C SER A 88 2.30 -35.61 -21.71
N GLY A 89 2.50 -35.28 -20.42
CA GLY A 89 3.68 -34.62 -19.88
C GLY A 89 3.61 -33.09 -19.96
N PHE A 90 3.88 -32.39 -18.86
CA PHE A 90 3.84 -30.92 -18.83
C PHE A 90 4.99 -30.32 -19.66
N THR A 91 4.65 -29.72 -20.81
CA THR A 91 5.64 -29.21 -21.77
C THR A 91 5.87 -27.69 -21.61
N PRO A 92 7.00 -27.15 -22.12
CA PRO A 92 7.21 -25.71 -22.24
C PRO A 92 6.10 -24.97 -22.99
N GLN A 93 5.38 -25.65 -23.90
CA GLN A 93 4.26 -25.04 -24.62
C GLN A 93 3.07 -24.77 -23.70
N ASN A 94 2.77 -25.68 -22.76
CA ASN A 94 1.73 -25.47 -21.75
C ASN A 94 2.07 -24.26 -20.86
N ALA A 95 3.35 -24.14 -20.45
CA ALA A 95 3.83 -22.99 -19.70
C ALA A 95 3.69 -21.67 -20.47
N LYS A 96 3.92 -21.66 -21.79
CA LYS A 96 3.68 -20.49 -22.66
C LYS A 96 2.21 -20.06 -22.66
N TYR A 97 1.26 -21.00 -22.75
CA TYR A 97 -0.17 -20.67 -22.72
C TYR A 97 -0.61 -20.09 -21.37
N ILE A 98 -0.12 -20.65 -20.26
CA ILE A 98 -0.39 -20.09 -18.92
C ILE A 98 0.19 -18.67 -18.80
N ARG A 99 1.41 -18.44 -19.29
CA ARG A 99 2.01 -17.10 -19.34
C ARG A 99 1.19 -16.14 -20.20
N GLN A 100 0.68 -16.58 -21.34
CA GLN A 100 -0.20 -15.76 -22.20
C GLN A 100 -1.53 -15.44 -21.52
N LEU A 101 -2.09 -16.37 -20.73
CA LEU A 101 -3.27 -16.11 -19.90
C LEU A 101 -2.99 -14.98 -18.90
N VAL A 102 -1.84 -15.01 -18.21
CA VAL A 102 -1.44 -13.95 -17.28
C VAL A 102 -1.28 -12.61 -18.01
N ILE A 103 -0.73 -12.60 -19.21
CA ILE A 103 -0.65 -11.39 -20.04
C ILE A 103 -2.05 -10.87 -20.36
N LEU A 104 -2.95 -11.75 -20.81
CA LEU A 104 -4.33 -11.40 -21.13
C LEU A 104 -5.06 -10.81 -19.92
N PHE A 105 -4.92 -11.42 -18.74
CA PHE A 105 -5.47 -10.93 -17.49
C PHE A 105 -5.02 -9.49 -17.20
N LYS A 106 -3.70 -9.23 -17.23
CA LYS A 106 -3.14 -7.90 -16.96
C LYS A 106 -3.60 -6.84 -17.97
N LEU A 107 -3.87 -7.24 -19.21
CA LEU A 107 -4.34 -6.32 -20.25
C LEU A 107 -5.84 -6.03 -20.15
N LEU A 108 -6.65 -7.06 -19.93
CA LEU A 108 -8.11 -6.93 -19.97
C LEU A 108 -8.70 -6.36 -18.68
N ILE A 109 -8.13 -6.66 -17.50
CA ILE A 109 -8.67 -6.17 -16.23
C ILE A 109 -8.73 -4.64 -16.16
N PRO A 110 -7.65 -3.88 -16.48
CA PRO A 110 -7.72 -2.42 -16.48
C PRO A 110 -8.68 -1.86 -17.53
N ILE A 111 -8.81 -2.51 -18.70
CA ILE A 111 -9.70 -2.08 -19.77
C ILE A 111 -11.17 -2.25 -19.36
N LYS A 112 -11.53 -3.41 -18.82
CA LYS A 112 -12.92 -3.74 -18.50
C LYS A 112 -13.38 -3.12 -17.18
N TYR A 113 -12.52 -3.12 -16.17
CA TYR A 113 -12.88 -2.76 -14.79
C TYR A 113 -12.18 -1.50 -14.28
N GLY A 114 -11.47 -0.76 -15.14
CA GLY A 114 -10.74 0.46 -14.75
C GLY A 114 -11.61 1.48 -14.01
N GLU A 115 -12.82 1.75 -14.49
CA GLU A 115 -13.76 2.65 -13.80
C GLU A 115 -14.17 2.14 -12.42
N SER A 116 -14.47 0.84 -12.30
CA SER A 116 -14.84 0.23 -11.02
C SER A 116 -13.68 0.23 -10.03
N LEU A 117 -12.45 -0.05 -10.50
CA LEU A 117 -11.23 0.03 -9.69
C LEU A 117 -11.04 1.45 -9.16
N ILE A 118 -11.29 2.45 -10.00
CA ILE A 118 -11.23 3.87 -9.65
C ILE A 118 -12.30 4.24 -8.62
N GLN A 119 -13.53 3.76 -8.80
CA GLN A 119 -14.68 4.12 -7.98
C GLN A 119 -14.66 3.44 -6.61
N PHE A 120 -14.17 2.19 -6.53
CA PHE A 120 -14.22 1.35 -5.35
C PHE A 120 -12.80 0.97 -4.88
N PRO A 121 -12.22 1.69 -3.90
CA PRO A 121 -10.85 1.45 -3.42
C PRO A 121 -10.59 0.01 -2.95
N GLN A 122 -11.61 -0.69 -2.44
CA GLN A 122 -11.49 -2.09 -2.04
C GLN A 122 -11.22 -3.04 -3.21
N PHE A 123 -11.68 -2.72 -4.42
CA PHE A 123 -11.46 -3.57 -5.60
C PHE A 123 -9.99 -3.58 -6.03
N ASN A 124 -9.26 -2.48 -5.85
CA ASN A 124 -7.81 -2.47 -6.08
C ASN A 124 -7.07 -3.36 -5.07
N MET A 125 -7.52 -3.40 -3.82
CA MET A 125 -6.92 -4.29 -2.82
C MET A 125 -7.26 -5.77 -3.07
N ILE A 126 -8.47 -6.06 -3.56
CA ILE A 126 -8.82 -7.41 -4.04
C ILE A 126 -7.97 -7.79 -5.25
N LEU A 127 -7.79 -6.89 -6.23
CA LEU A 127 -6.91 -7.13 -7.38
C LEU A 127 -5.47 -7.40 -6.95
N TYR A 128 -4.97 -6.68 -5.93
CA TYR A 128 -3.67 -6.97 -5.34
C TYR A 128 -3.61 -8.41 -4.81
N ASN A 129 -4.59 -8.82 -3.99
CA ASN A 129 -4.66 -10.19 -3.47
C ASN A 129 -4.76 -11.23 -4.58
N ASP A 130 -5.61 -10.99 -5.58
CA ASP A 130 -5.84 -11.86 -6.73
C ASP A 130 -4.54 -12.14 -7.49
N CYS A 131 -3.81 -11.06 -7.82
CA CYS A 131 -2.53 -11.16 -8.50
C CYS A 131 -1.51 -11.95 -7.69
N TYR A 132 -1.42 -11.69 -6.38
CA TYR A 132 -0.49 -12.41 -5.49
C TYR A 132 -0.88 -13.89 -5.32
N ARG A 133 -2.18 -14.20 -5.29
CA ARG A 133 -2.67 -15.57 -5.19
C ARG A 133 -2.37 -16.35 -6.46
N ILE A 134 -2.67 -15.78 -7.64
CA ILE A 134 -2.34 -16.42 -8.93
C ILE A 134 -0.83 -16.60 -9.03
N ALA A 135 -0.03 -15.58 -8.72
CA ALA A 135 1.42 -15.66 -8.76
C ALA A 135 1.97 -16.76 -7.82
N HIS A 136 1.41 -16.89 -6.62
CA HIS A 136 1.76 -17.94 -5.68
C HIS A 136 1.43 -19.35 -6.22
N GLU A 137 0.26 -19.52 -6.85
CA GLU A 137 -0.09 -20.80 -7.47
C GLU A 137 0.87 -21.16 -8.61
N LEU A 138 1.24 -20.17 -9.44
CA LEU A 138 2.21 -20.36 -10.53
C LEU A 138 3.59 -20.78 -10.02
N ASP A 139 4.05 -20.21 -8.89
CA ASP A 139 5.30 -20.64 -8.26
C ASP A 139 5.22 -22.07 -7.74
N ILE A 140 4.09 -22.47 -7.14
CA ILE A 140 3.87 -23.86 -6.70
C ILE A 140 3.91 -24.82 -7.89
N ILE A 141 3.20 -24.49 -8.97
CA ILE A 141 3.16 -25.29 -10.20
C ILE A 141 4.56 -25.40 -10.81
N SER A 142 5.28 -24.28 -10.86
CA SER A 142 6.64 -24.20 -11.37
C SER A 142 7.59 -25.16 -10.64
N ILE A 143 7.54 -25.17 -9.31
CA ILE A 143 8.37 -26.06 -8.49
C ILE A 143 7.96 -27.53 -8.68
N LYS A 144 6.66 -27.82 -8.74
CA LYS A 144 6.13 -29.20 -8.84
C LYS A 144 6.38 -29.85 -10.19
N TYR A 145 6.24 -29.09 -11.28
CA TYR A 145 6.13 -29.67 -12.63
C TYR A 145 7.13 -29.11 -13.64
N TYR A 146 7.82 -28.00 -13.33
CA TYR A 146 8.61 -27.25 -14.32
C TYR A 146 9.98 -26.79 -13.81
N SER A 147 10.52 -27.45 -12.78
CA SER A 147 11.76 -27.06 -12.09
C SER A 147 13.05 -27.29 -12.88
N ASN A 148 13.02 -28.13 -13.93
CA ASN A 148 14.21 -28.56 -14.67
C ASN A 148 14.45 -27.82 -16.00
N SER A 149 13.69 -26.75 -16.30
CA SER A 149 13.88 -25.99 -17.54
C SER A 149 14.78 -24.76 -17.33
N THR A 150 15.60 -24.43 -18.32
CA THR A 150 16.48 -23.24 -18.32
C THR A 150 15.71 -21.92 -18.39
N GLU A 151 14.44 -21.93 -18.79
CA GLU A 151 13.56 -20.76 -18.86
C GLU A 151 12.27 -21.02 -18.07
N ASN A 152 12.24 -20.59 -16.81
CA ASN A 152 11.09 -20.77 -15.94
C ASN A 152 9.97 -19.75 -16.24
N LEU A 153 9.27 -19.95 -17.36
CA LEU A 153 8.20 -19.09 -17.87
C LEU A 153 7.08 -18.83 -16.85
N LEU A 154 6.80 -19.78 -15.96
CA LEU A 154 5.76 -19.64 -14.93
C LEU A 154 6.21 -18.71 -13.81
N SER A 155 7.48 -18.80 -13.39
CA SER A 155 8.05 -17.88 -12.40
C SER A 155 8.18 -16.47 -12.97
N ASP A 156 8.54 -16.32 -14.26
CA ASP A 156 8.46 -15.03 -14.98
C ASP A 156 7.03 -14.47 -14.94
N ALA A 157 6.04 -15.28 -15.31
CA ALA A 157 4.64 -14.86 -15.27
C ALA A 157 4.21 -14.41 -13.87
N ALA A 158 4.57 -15.16 -12.82
CA ALA A 158 4.32 -14.82 -11.42
C ALA A 158 4.98 -13.48 -11.03
N ALA A 159 6.25 -13.29 -11.37
CA ALA A 159 6.98 -12.05 -11.11
C ALA A 159 6.32 -10.85 -11.80
N THR A 160 5.98 -10.96 -13.08
CA THR A 160 5.31 -9.86 -13.81
C THR A 160 3.93 -9.54 -13.26
N LEU A 161 3.23 -10.52 -12.67
CA LEU A 161 1.92 -10.32 -12.06
C LEU A 161 2.02 -9.57 -10.73
N ARG A 162 3.05 -9.86 -9.91
CA ARG A 162 3.34 -9.08 -8.69
C ARG A 162 3.70 -7.63 -9.01
N VAL A 163 4.51 -7.41 -10.04
CA VAL A 163 4.84 -6.04 -10.50
C VAL A 163 3.59 -5.29 -10.95
N PHE A 164 2.68 -5.96 -11.66
CA PHE A 164 1.40 -5.38 -12.04
C PHE A 164 0.53 -5.03 -10.83
N ALA A 165 0.39 -5.95 -9.86
CA ALA A 165 -0.34 -5.72 -8.63
C ALA A 165 0.16 -4.49 -7.87
N GLU A 166 1.48 -4.38 -7.73
CA GLU A 166 2.12 -3.26 -7.05
C GLU A 166 1.90 -1.95 -7.81
N LYS A 167 1.97 -1.96 -9.14
CA LYS A 167 1.68 -0.78 -9.96
C LYS A 167 0.25 -0.26 -9.74
N GLU A 168 -0.75 -1.14 -9.73
CA GLU A 168 -2.15 -0.74 -9.50
C GLU A 168 -2.37 -0.25 -8.06
N ARG A 169 -1.75 -0.91 -7.06
CA ARG A 169 -1.74 -0.44 -5.67
C ARG A 169 -1.14 0.96 -5.54
N GLN A 170 -0.01 1.21 -6.20
CA GLN A 170 0.64 2.53 -6.23
C GLN A 170 -0.23 3.60 -6.90
N ALA A 171 -0.93 3.25 -7.99
CA ALA A 171 -1.88 4.16 -8.63
C ALA A 171 -3.04 4.54 -7.69
N LEU A 172 -3.58 3.56 -6.94
CA LEU A 172 -4.58 3.80 -5.90
C LEU A 172 -4.04 4.75 -4.82
N ILE A 173 -2.87 4.45 -4.26
CA ILE A 173 -2.23 5.25 -3.19
C ILE A 173 -2.03 6.69 -3.65
N LYS A 174 -1.47 6.89 -4.85
CA LYS A 174 -1.27 8.22 -5.42
C LYS A 174 -2.58 8.98 -5.55
N ARG A 175 -3.66 8.32 -5.98
CA ARG A 175 -4.99 8.93 -6.09
C ARG A 175 -5.53 9.34 -4.71
N GLN A 176 -5.46 8.45 -3.72
CA GLN A 176 -5.93 8.75 -2.37
C GLN A 176 -5.12 9.88 -1.73
N SER A 177 -3.78 9.85 -1.88
CA SER A 177 -2.91 10.93 -1.44
C SER A 177 -3.28 12.27 -2.10
N THR A 178 -3.55 12.28 -3.42
CA THR A 178 -4.01 13.49 -4.14
C THR A 178 -5.33 14.03 -3.59
N ILE A 179 -6.28 13.15 -3.25
CA ILE A 179 -7.56 13.55 -2.61
C ILE A 179 -7.29 14.20 -1.25
N LEU A 180 -6.47 13.59 -0.39
CA LEU A 180 -6.13 14.16 0.91
C LEU A 180 -5.38 15.50 0.78
N HIS A 181 -4.48 15.62 -0.21
CA HIS A 181 -3.82 16.89 -0.51
C HIS A 181 -4.80 17.97 -0.96
N SER A 182 -5.83 17.61 -1.72
CA SER A 182 -6.87 18.57 -2.11
C SER A 182 -7.61 19.12 -0.89
N TYR A 183 -7.95 18.27 0.09
CA TYR A 183 -8.54 18.72 1.34
C TYR A 183 -7.57 19.57 2.16
N LEU A 184 -6.30 19.16 2.25
CA LEU A 184 -5.27 19.95 2.94
C LEU A 184 -5.08 21.34 2.30
N SER A 185 -5.22 21.44 0.98
CA SER A 185 -5.10 22.72 0.27
C SER A 185 -6.21 23.71 0.64
N GLU A 186 -7.37 23.21 1.10
CA GLU A 186 -8.46 24.04 1.64
C GLU A 186 -8.01 24.80 2.91
N CYS A 187 -6.97 24.31 3.61
CA CYS A 187 -6.38 24.98 4.78
C CYS A 187 -5.45 26.16 4.43
N LYS A 188 -5.34 26.55 3.15
CA LYS A 188 -4.55 27.71 2.66
C LYS A 188 -3.13 27.82 3.24
N LYS A 189 -2.43 26.68 3.39
CA LYS A 189 -1.09 26.61 3.99
C LYS A 189 -1.01 27.16 5.43
N PHE A 190 -2.10 27.05 6.20
CA PHE A 190 -2.17 27.51 7.58
C PHE A 190 -1.94 29.02 7.73
N LYS A 191 -2.28 29.83 6.71
CA LYS A 191 -2.31 31.30 6.83
C LYS A 191 -3.63 31.76 7.43
N ASP A 192 -3.59 32.84 8.21
CA ASP A 192 -4.74 33.49 8.84
C ASP A 192 -5.64 32.50 9.60
N LEU A 193 -5.02 31.59 10.36
CA LEU A 193 -5.64 30.43 10.99
C LEU A 193 -6.83 30.81 11.88
N TYR A 194 -6.66 31.86 12.69
CA TYR A 194 -7.68 32.32 13.62
C TYR A 194 -9.00 32.64 12.90
N SER A 195 -8.93 33.30 11.74
CA SER A 195 -10.11 33.66 10.94
C SER A 195 -10.73 32.48 10.19
N ASN A 196 -9.93 31.44 9.90
CA ASN A 196 -10.31 30.30 9.05
C ASN A 196 -10.47 28.99 9.82
N MET A 197 -10.40 28.99 11.16
CA MET A 197 -10.34 27.78 11.97
C MET A 197 -11.52 26.82 11.74
N LYS A 198 -12.73 27.34 11.54
CA LYS A 198 -13.91 26.52 11.18
C LYS A 198 -13.73 25.78 9.86
N GLN A 199 -13.13 26.41 8.86
CA GLN A 199 -12.86 25.80 7.56
C GLN A 199 -11.74 24.77 7.67
N ASN A 200 -10.65 25.12 8.37
CA ASN A 200 -9.51 24.23 8.57
C ASN A 200 -9.91 22.96 9.32
N LYS A 201 -10.74 23.10 10.37
CA LYS A 201 -11.30 21.94 11.09
C LYS A 201 -12.13 21.04 10.17
N LYS A 202 -13.00 21.60 9.33
CA LYS A 202 -13.78 20.82 8.35
C LYS A 202 -12.89 20.10 7.34
N ALA A 203 -11.81 20.73 6.88
CA ALA A 203 -10.86 20.11 5.99
C ALA A 203 -10.13 18.94 6.66
N MET A 204 -9.72 19.10 7.92
CA MET A 204 -9.15 18.00 8.71
C MET A 204 -10.16 16.86 8.93
N GLU A 205 -11.42 17.18 9.25
CA GLU A 205 -12.50 16.19 9.37
C GLU A 205 -12.71 15.41 8.06
N LYS A 206 -12.65 16.06 6.90
CA LYS A 206 -12.69 15.36 5.59
C LYS A 206 -11.53 14.38 5.43
N ILE A 207 -10.31 14.78 5.82
CA ILE A 207 -9.13 13.91 5.78
C ILE A 207 -9.35 12.68 6.67
N ILE A 208 -9.76 12.88 7.93
CA ILE A 208 -10.01 11.79 8.87
C ILE A 208 -11.12 10.85 8.35
N ASN A 209 -12.25 11.41 7.90
CA ASN A 209 -13.36 10.61 7.36
C ASN A 209 -12.95 9.77 6.14
N GLN A 210 -12.06 10.29 5.29
CA GLN A 210 -11.51 9.55 4.15
C GLN A 210 -10.61 8.42 4.63
N LEU A 211 -9.72 8.67 5.60
CA LEU A 211 -8.85 7.65 6.17
C LEU A 211 -9.65 6.53 6.86
N ASP A 212 -10.68 6.87 7.64
CA ASP A 212 -11.59 5.89 8.26
C ASP A 212 -12.33 5.04 7.22
N THR A 213 -12.80 5.68 6.14
CA THR A 213 -13.47 4.98 5.05
C THR A 213 -12.53 3.98 4.39
N LEU A 214 -11.30 4.39 4.07
CA LEU A 214 -10.29 3.51 3.49
C LEU A 214 -9.94 2.36 4.44
N LYS A 215 -9.72 2.64 5.73
CA LYS A 215 -9.36 1.63 6.72
C LYS A 215 -10.44 0.57 6.82
N ARG A 216 -11.69 0.99 6.96
CA ARG A 216 -12.85 0.08 7.02
C ARG A 216 -12.94 -0.80 5.77
N LEU A 217 -12.78 -0.22 4.59
CA LEU A 217 -12.89 -0.95 3.32
C LEU A 217 -11.71 -1.92 3.09
N TRP A 218 -10.49 -1.52 3.46
CA TRP A 218 -9.29 -2.32 3.21
C TRP A 218 -9.11 -3.44 4.23
N CYS A 219 -9.40 -3.20 5.51
CA CYS A 219 -9.34 -4.24 6.56
C CYS A 219 -10.37 -5.36 6.35
N GLN A 220 -11.40 -5.14 5.52
CA GLN A 220 -12.35 -6.20 5.14
C GLN A 220 -11.79 -7.17 4.09
N VAL A 221 -10.76 -6.77 3.35
CA VAL A 221 -10.26 -7.55 2.20
C VAL A 221 -8.79 -7.95 2.32
N VAL A 222 -8.00 -7.21 3.10
CA VAL A 222 -6.60 -7.49 3.38
C VAL A 222 -6.44 -7.81 4.86
N ASP A 223 -5.71 -8.87 5.18
CA ASP A 223 -5.37 -9.20 6.57
C ASP A 223 -4.42 -8.15 7.15
N SER A 224 -4.78 -7.61 8.31
CA SER A 224 -3.98 -6.67 9.10
C SER A 224 -2.56 -7.17 9.43
N SER A 225 -2.34 -8.49 9.47
CA SER A 225 -1.05 -9.09 9.84
C SER A 225 0.03 -9.01 8.75
N ASN A 226 -0.33 -8.72 7.50
CA ASN A 226 0.60 -8.79 6.36
C ASN A 226 1.36 -7.48 6.07
N GLY A 227 1.13 -6.42 6.84
CA GLY A 227 1.80 -5.12 6.71
C GLY A 227 1.40 -4.27 5.49
N ILE A 228 0.60 -4.78 4.56
CA ILE A 228 0.21 -4.06 3.32
C ILE A 228 -0.67 -2.84 3.61
N ILE A 229 -1.62 -2.99 4.55
CA ILE A 229 -2.46 -1.86 5.00
C ILE A 229 -1.57 -0.76 5.59
N LEU A 230 -0.63 -1.14 6.45
CA LEU A 230 0.30 -0.20 7.09
C LEU A 230 1.18 0.52 6.07
N SER A 231 1.80 -0.21 5.15
CA SER A 231 2.59 0.38 4.06
C SER A 231 1.76 1.37 3.25
N SER A 232 0.54 0.97 2.87
CA SER A 232 -0.32 1.80 2.03
C SER A 232 -0.75 3.09 2.74
N PHE A 233 -1.09 3.03 4.03
CA PHE A 233 -1.36 4.24 4.81
C PHE A 233 -0.12 5.10 5.02
N GLY A 234 1.04 4.49 5.23
CA GLY A 234 2.29 5.21 5.37
C GLY A 234 2.62 6.06 4.15
N GLU A 235 2.51 5.45 2.97
CA GLU A 235 2.72 6.11 1.68
C GLU A 235 1.69 7.23 1.40
N ILE A 236 0.44 7.07 1.87
CA ILE A 236 -0.60 8.11 1.77
C ILE A 236 -0.30 9.29 2.71
N LEU A 237 0.09 9.00 3.95
CA LEU A 237 0.20 9.98 5.04
C LEU A 237 1.52 10.75 5.01
N GLU A 238 2.62 10.11 4.59
CA GLU A 238 3.95 10.75 4.51
C GLU A 238 3.93 12.12 3.82
N PRO A 239 3.43 12.26 2.58
CA PRO A 239 3.43 13.57 1.91
C PRO A 239 2.48 14.58 2.58
N ILE A 240 1.42 14.12 3.25
CA ILE A 240 0.49 14.97 4.01
C ILE A 240 1.19 15.55 5.25
N LEU A 241 1.79 14.69 6.07
CA LEU A 241 2.50 15.12 7.28
C LEU A 241 3.68 16.02 6.95
N LYS A 242 4.47 15.64 5.94
CA LYS A 242 5.61 16.43 5.46
C LYS A 242 5.19 17.81 5.00
N THR A 243 4.10 17.90 4.24
CA THR A 243 3.58 19.18 3.71
C THR A 243 3.06 20.06 4.83
N MET A 244 2.31 19.50 5.79
CA MET A 244 1.83 20.25 6.96
C MET A 244 2.99 20.78 7.81
N ALA A 245 3.94 19.92 8.18
CA ALA A 245 5.11 20.32 8.96
C ALA A 245 5.91 21.42 8.25
N PHE A 246 6.16 21.25 6.95
CA PHE A 246 6.86 22.25 6.14
C PHE A 246 6.15 23.60 6.12
N HIS A 247 4.83 23.61 5.94
CA HIS A 247 4.07 24.87 5.94
C HIS A 247 4.10 25.57 7.30
N ILE A 248 3.95 24.84 8.40
CA ILE A 248 3.97 25.39 9.76
C ILE A 248 5.35 25.97 10.10
N VAL A 249 6.43 25.24 9.80
CA VAL A 249 7.82 25.71 10.00
C VAL A 249 8.11 26.97 9.17
N GLY A 250 7.43 27.15 8.05
CA GLY A 250 7.58 28.31 7.17
C GLY A 250 6.79 29.56 7.60
N ILE A 251 6.00 29.51 8.67
CA ILE A 251 5.27 30.69 9.17
C ILE A 251 6.26 31.61 9.91
N ALA A 252 6.24 32.90 9.58
CA ALA A 252 7.21 33.87 10.10
C ALA A 252 6.90 34.33 11.53
N ASP A 253 5.62 34.44 11.88
CA ASP A 253 5.11 34.88 13.17
C ASP A 253 3.83 34.08 13.47
N ILE A 254 3.75 33.49 14.66
CA ILE A 254 2.66 32.63 15.11
C ILE A 254 2.20 33.17 16.46
N GLY A 255 1.00 33.74 16.50
CA GLY A 255 0.39 34.18 17.75
C GLY A 255 0.03 33.02 18.68
N GLU A 256 -0.11 33.28 19.97
CA GLU A 256 -0.45 32.25 20.97
C GLU A 256 -1.76 31.51 20.66
N ASN A 257 -2.81 32.23 20.23
CA ASN A 257 -4.06 31.59 19.81
C ASN A 257 -3.85 30.72 18.55
N GLU A 258 -3.02 31.18 17.61
CA GLU A 258 -2.74 30.43 16.38
C GLU A 258 -1.92 29.17 16.66
N SER A 259 -0.98 29.21 17.61
CA SER A 259 -0.21 28.03 18.00
C SER A 259 -1.11 26.95 18.61
N GLN A 260 -2.10 27.35 19.42
CA GLN A 260 -3.11 26.43 19.97
C GLN A 260 -4.02 25.85 18.88
N ASP A 261 -4.44 26.68 17.92
CA ASP A 261 -5.25 26.23 16.78
C ASP A 261 -4.46 25.23 15.90
N ILE A 262 -3.19 25.51 15.57
CA ILE A 262 -2.31 24.60 14.84
C ILE A 262 -2.15 23.27 15.60
N SER A 263 -1.84 23.34 16.89
CA SER A 263 -1.68 22.15 17.74
C SER A 263 -2.95 21.30 17.75
N THR A 264 -4.12 21.94 17.80
CA THR A 264 -5.42 21.27 17.70
C THR A 264 -5.60 20.58 16.35
N LEU A 265 -5.31 21.26 15.23
CA LEU A 265 -5.43 20.68 13.89
C LEU A 265 -4.47 19.48 13.70
N MET A 266 -3.22 19.60 14.14
CA MET A 266 -2.25 18.50 14.06
C MET A 266 -2.66 17.29 14.91
N SER A 267 -3.39 17.53 16.00
CA SER A 267 -3.84 16.45 16.90
C SER A 267 -4.79 15.47 16.23
N PHE A 268 -5.59 15.90 15.25
CA PHE A 268 -6.46 14.99 14.49
C PHE A 268 -5.68 13.84 13.85
N LEU A 269 -4.58 14.15 13.16
CA LEU A 269 -3.78 13.13 12.48
C LEU A 269 -2.93 12.32 13.46
N ILE A 270 -2.36 12.95 14.48
CA ILE A 270 -1.59 12.22 15.49
C ILE A 270 -2.47 11.22 16.24
N GLN A 271 -3.67 11.63 16.64
CA GLN A 271 -4.62 10.76 17.31
C GLN A 271 -5.05 9.63 16.38
N TRP A 272 -5.45 9.97 15.15
CA TRP A 272 -5.89 8.95 14.19
C TRP A 272 -4.78 7.92 13.93
N ILE A 273 -3.54 8.34 13.65
CA ILE A 273 -2.41 7.45 13.41
C ILE A 273 -2.16 6.55 14.63
N SER A 274 -2.15 7.12 15.84
CA SER A 274 -1.83 6.38 17.07
C SER A 274 -2.91 5.34 17.43
N GLU A 275 -4.18 5.67 17.19
CA GLU A 275 -5.30 4.77 17.48
C GLU A 275 -5.50 3.72 16.39
N ASN A 276 -5.21 4.07 15.13
CA ASN A 276 -5.61 3.25 13.99
C ASN A 276 -4.48 2.44 13.37
N LEU A 277 -3.24 2.90 13.46
CA LEU A 277 -2.06 2.20 12.98
C LEU A 277 -1.34 1.70 14.23
N SER A 278 -1.75 0.53 14.74
CA SER A 278 -1.15 -0.07 15.92
C SER A 278 0.26 -0.57 15.60
N PHE A 279 1.26 0.17 16.05
CA PHE A 279 2.66 -0.23 15.98
C PHE A 279 3.18 -0.51 17.39
N GLU A 280 4.17 -1.39 17.52
CA GLU A 280 5.17 -1.16 18.56
C GLU A 280 5.83 0.19 18.21
N ASN A 281 5.80 1.17 19.12
CA ASN A 281 6.01 2.61 18.87
C ASN A 281 7.21 3.03 17.97
N GLY A 282 8.19 2.16 17.71
CA GLY A 282 9.30 2.40 16.78
C GLY A 282 9.00 2.15 15.29
N GLU A 283 7.95 1.41 14.95
CA GLU A 283 7.71 0.96 13.57
C GLU A 283 7.00 1.99 12.68
N ILE A 284 6.26 2.96 13.26
CA ILE A 284 5.56 4.02 12.49
C ILE A 284 6.55 4.74 11.56
N SER A 285 7.70 5.11 12.10
CA SER A 285 8.73 5.89 11.40
C SER A 285 9.33 5.14 10.20
N LYS A 286 9.19 3.81 10.14
CA LYS A 286 9.62 3.00 8.99
C LYS A 286 8.72 3.23 7.77
N PHE A 287 7.43 3.46 8.00
CA PHE A 287 6.43 3.68 6.95
C PHE A 287 6.12 5.16 6.74
N ILE A 288 6.32 6.00 7.77
CA ILE A 288 6.08 7.44 7.76
C ILE A 288 7.34 8.14 8.29
N PRO A 289 8.37 8.35 7.46
CA PRO A 289 9.61 9.00 7.87
C PRO A 289 9.42 10.38 8.54
N SER A 290 8.42 11.14 8.11
CA SER A 290 8.11 12.47 8.67
C SER A 290 7.37 12.43 10.01
N TRP A 291 7.07 11.25 10.56
CA TRP A 291 6.28 11.09 11.79
C TRP A 291 6.90 11.80 13.00
N MET A 292 8.20 11.57 13.24
CA MET A 292 8.90 12.16 14.38
C MET A 292 8.96 13.69 14.27
N MET A 293 9.31 14.21 13.10
CA MET A 293 9.30 15.65 12.82
C MET A 293 7.90 16.24 13.04
N PHE A 294 6.85 15.60 12.53
CA PHE A 294 5.47 16.08 12.68
C PHE A 294 5.03 16.16 14.15
N ARG A 295 5.37 15.15 14.96
CA ARG A 295 5.13 15.16 16.41
C ARG A 295 5.92 16.26 17.12
N ALA A 296 7.19 16.42 16.77
CA ALA A 296 8.04 17.45 17.35
C ALA A 296 7.50 18.86 17.06
N VAL A 297 7.09 19.14 15.81
CA VAL A 297 6.46 20.41 15.43
C VAL A 297 5.21 20.67 16.30
N LYS A 298 4.32 19.68 16.47
CA LYS A 298 3.15 19.83 17.36
C LYS A 298 3.60 20.14 18.79
N SER A 299 4.60 19.43 19.32
CA SER A 299 5.10 19.64 20.68
C SER A 299 5.60 21.07 20.88
N VAL A 300 6.37 21.62 19.94
CA VAL A 300 6.85 23.01 20.02
C VAL A 300 5.71 24.02 20.12
N MET A 301 4.59 23.81 19.43
CA MET A 301 3.43 24.73 19.48
C MET A 301 2.84 24.90 20.89
N ALA A 302 3.07 23.94 21.80
CA ALA A 302 2.52 23.91 23.15
C ALA A 302 3.58 24.07 24.26
N MET A 303 4.85 24.20 23.92
CA MET A 303 5.95 24.30 24.88
C MET A 303 6.33 25.77 25.13
N SER A 304 6.76 26.07 26.35
CA SER A 304 7.44 27.30 26.72
C SER A 304 8.93 27.28 26.33
N LEU A 305 9.58 28.45 26.31
CA LEU A 305 11.04 28.53 26.07
C LEU A 305 11.86 27.68 27.05
N LEU A 306 11.43 27.58 28.31
CA LEU A 306 12.11 26.75 29.32
C LEU A 306 11.96 25.26 29.00
N GLU A 307 10.76 24.81 28.65
CA GLU A 307 10.54 23.41 28.27
C GLU A 307 11.31 23.04 27.00
N ILE A 308 11.43 23.96 26.04
CA ILE A 308 12.26 23.75 24.84
C ILE A 308 13.73 23.61 25.22
N LEU A 309 14.23 24.49 26.09
CA LEU A 309 15.62 24.42 26.58
C LEU A 309 15.88 23.10 27.31
N ASP A 310 14.95 22.69 28.17
CA ASP A 310 15.04 21.45 28.93
C ASP A 310 15.06 20.23 28.01
N ASP A 311 14.14 20.12 27.03
CA ASP A 311 14.10 18.99 26.09
C ASP A 311 15.36 18.93 25.20
N VAL A 312 15.85 20.09 24.73
CA VAL A 312 17.12 20.18 23.99
C VAL A 312 18.31 19.73 24.85
N ASN A 313 18.25 19.97 26.16
CA ASN A 313 19.29 19.57 27.11
C ASN A 313 19.25 18.10 27.52
N LEU A 314 18.14 17.40 27.28
CA LEU A 314 18.07 15.96 27.52
C LEU A 314 19.03 15.18 26.60
N CYS A 315 19.73 14.20 27.18
CA CYS A 315 20.56 13.23 26.45
C CYS A 315 19.81 11.93 26.15
N SER A 316 18.48 11.89 26.30
CA SER A 316 17.70 10.66 26.17
C SER A 316 17.25 10.41 24.72
N SER A 317 17.02 9.13 24.40
CA SER A 317 16.40 8.72 23.13
C SER A 317 14.90 9.08 23.02
N ASN A 318 14.28 9.53 24.11
CA ASN A 318 12.85 9.85 24.21
C ASN A 318 12.55 11.36 24.18
N ARG A 319 13.43 12.17 23.58
CA ARG A 319 13.20 13.61 23.39
C ARG A 319 11.92 13.88 22.62
N LYS A 320 11.10 14.83 23.09
CA LYS A 320 9.87 15.24 22.38
C LYS A 320 10.19 15.93 21.07
N LEU A 321 11.32 16.63 21.01
CA LEU A 321 11.79 17.35 19.84
C LEU A 321 12.66 16.49 18.90
N ALA A 322 12.73 15.17 19.13
CA ALA A 322 13.44 14.25 18.27
C ALA A 322 12.89 14.28 16.83
N GLY A 323 13.80 14.34 15.85
CA GLY A 323 13.46 14.38 14.42
C GLY A 323 13.18 15.79 13.87
N LEU A 324 13.25 16.85 14.69
CA LEU A 324 13.19 18.24 14.22
C LEU A 324 14.62 18.81 14.06
N PRO A 325 15.03 19.23 12.85
CA PRO A 325 16.35 19.81 12.64
C PRO A 325 16.55 21.10 13.45
N PRO A 326 17.78 21.40 13.95
CA PRO A 326 18.07 22.63 14.70
C PRO A 326 17.64 23.89 13.94
N SER A 327 17.84 23.92 12.62
CA SER A 327 17.47 25.05 11.77
C SER A 327 15.97 25.33 11.78
N ASP A 328 15.15 24.28 11.84
CA ASP A 328 13.70 24.40 11.81
C ASP A 328 13.15 24.69 13.21
N LEU A 329 13.76 24.14 14.26
CA LEU A 329 13.46 24.53 15.65
C LEU A 329 13.75 26.02 15.89
N ILE A 330 14.86 26.56 15.38
CA ILE A 330 15.18 27.99 15.49
C ILE A 330 14.11 28.85 14.78
N LYS A 331 13.62 28.42 13.61
CA LYS A 331 12.53 29.14 12.90
C LYS A 331 11.27 29.17 13.74
N LEU A 332 10.86 28.02 14.30
CA LEU A 332 9.67 27.95 15.15
C LEU A 332 9.81 28.77 16.43
N VAL A 333 10.98 28.76 17.09
CA VAL A 333 11.24 29.60 18.27
C VAL A 333 11.15 31.09 17.92
N LYS A 334 11.66 31.50 16.76
CA LYS A 334 11.53 32.90 16.30
C LYS A 334 10.09 33.26 15.96
N ALA A 335 9.32 32.33 15.42
CA ALA A 335 7.93 32.55 15.05
C ALA A 335 6.99 32.61 16.26
N LEU A 336 7.24 31.82 17.31
CA LEU A 336 6.36 31.72 18.48
C LEU A 336 6.66 32.74 19.59
N PHE A 337 7.91 33.20 19.70
CA PHE A 337 8.36 33.99 20.84
C PHE A 337 8.91 35.35 20.43
N GLN A 338 8.41 36.40 21.10
CA GLN A 338 8.94 37.75 20.96
C GLN A 338 10.44 37.83 21.32
N GLU A 339 11.12 38.83 20.77
CA GLU A 339 12.54 39.06 21.04
C GLU A 339 12.78 39.27 22.54
N SER A 340 13.63 38.44 23.12
CA SER A 340 14.04 38.54 24.52
C SER A 340 15.42 37.89 24.70
N ASP A 341 16.12 38.24 25.77
CA ASP A 341 17.44 37.67 26.05
C ASP A 341 17.36 36.15 26.27
N LYS A 342 16.28 35.67 26.92
CA LYS A 342 15.99 34.23 27.05
C LYS A 342 15.84 33.55 25.68
N ARG A 343 15.13 34.18 24.73
CA ARG A 343 14.99 33.62 23.38
C ARG A 343 16.34 33.50 22.67
N LYS A 344 17.20 34.52 22.80
CA LYS A 344 18.55 34.50 22.22
C LYS A 344 19.41 33.41 22.83
N GLU A 345 19.36 33.24 24.14
CA GLU A 345 20.05 32.17 24.86
C GLU A 345 19.61 30.78 24.34
N VAL A 346 18.30 30.52 24.27
CA VAL A 346 17.75 29.26 23.75
C VAL A 346 18.20 29.01 22.31
N ILE A 347 18.14 30.02 21.43
CA ILE A 347 18.61 29.91 20.04
C ILE A 347 20.10 29.57 19.99
N ASN A 348 20.93 30.20 20.83
CA ASN A 348 22.36 29.92 20.89
C ASN A 348 22.61 28.46 21.30
N VAL A 349 21.92 27.96 22.32
CA VAL A 349 22.02 26.55 22.75
C VAL A 349 21.63 25.59 21.63
N ILE A 350 20.50 25.85 20.94
CA ILE A 350 20.06 25.02 19.81
C ILE A 350 21.10 25.02 18.68
N SER A 351 21.71 26.17 18.39
CA SER A 351 22.71 26.29 17.30
C SER A 351 24.02 25.56 17.59
N GLN A 352 24.37 25.39 18.86
CA GLN A 352 25.61 24.72 19.29
C GLN A 352 25.45 23.21 19.38
N LYS A 353 24.22 22.69 19.48
CA LYS A 353 23.96 21.25 19.48
C LYS A 353 23.77 20.75 18.06
N THR A 354 24.66 19.84 17.64
CA THR A 354 24.35 18.90 16.57
C THR A 354 23.25 17.98 17.09
N ILE A 355 21.99 18.30 16.81
CA ILE A 355 20.87 17.42 17.13
C ILE A 355 20.92 16.29 16.09
N GLU A 356 21.70 15.24 16.39
CA GLU A 356 21.62 13.95 15.69
C GLU A 356 20.28 13.26 15.97
#